data_AF-A0A4Y1ZCI7-F1
#
_entry.id   AF-A0A4Y1ZCI7-F1
#
_cell.length_a   1.000
_cell.length_b   1.000
_cell.length_c   1.000
_cell.angle_alpha   90.00
_cell.angle_beta   90.00
_cell.angle_gamma   90.00
#
_symmetry.space_group_name_H-M   'P 1'
#
loop_
_entity.id
_entity.type
_entity.pdbx_description
1 polymer ?
#
loop_
_entity_poly.entity_id
_entity_poly.type
_entity_poly.pdbx_seq_one_letter_code
_entity_poly.pdbx_strand_id
1 'polypeptide(L)'
;MLNGFKLILDVSAKGLLNCLEDHPYLIKPSDEELAVWLDLDSAEFQDEQRLIDAAEQLLEKGAERILVSRGERGTLYVDDQHVLLATAPKGDVVNTACAGDTLLGTFVGSLLCKSRYKTH
;
A
#
# COMPACT_ATOMS: atom_id res chain seq x y z
N MET A 1 -4.85 -21.27 -3.37
CA MET A 1 -5.82 -20.61 -4.27
C MET A 1 -7.02 -20.15 -3.46
N LEU A 2 -7.06 -18.87 -3.14
CA LEU A 2 -8.09 -18.22 -2.32
C LEU A 2 -9.34 -17.99 -3.19
N ASN A 3 -10.17 -19.02 -3.35
CA ASN A 3 -11.27 -18.98 -4.30
C ASN A 3 -12.40 -18.04 -3.85
N GLY A 4 -12.48 -16.85 -4.48
CA GLY A 4 -13.64 -15.96 -4.47
C GLY A 4 -13.55 -14.69 -3.62
N PHE A 5 -12.43 -14.45 -2.93
CA PHE A 5 -12.26 -13.26 -2.09
C PHE A 5 -11.00 -12.47 -2.45
N LYS A 6 -11.10 -11.15 -2.31
CA LYS A 6 -9.97 -10.22 -2.45
C LYS A 6 -9.26 -10.14 -1.10
N LEU A 7 -8.07 -10.73 -1.01
CA LEU A 7 -7.27 -10.71 0.22
C LEU A 7 -6.57 -9.36 0.39
N ILE A 8 -6.78 -8.71 1.53
CA ILE A 8 -6.11 -7.47 1.89
C ILE A 8 -5.25 -7.75 3.13
N LEU A 9 -3.97 -7.40 3.07
CA LEU A 9 -3.02 -7.63 4.16
C LEU A 9 -2.46 -6.31 4.68
N ASP A 10 -2.70 -6.05 5.97
CA ASP A 10 -2.10 -4.96 6.74
C ASP A 10 -1.42 -5.57 7.97
N VAL A 11 -0.20 -6.08 7.76
CA VAL A 11 0.56 -6.80 8.77
C VAL A 11 2.02 -6.36 8.67
N SER A 12 2.61 -5.97 9.79
CA SER A 12 3.99 -5.47 9.87
C SER A 12 5.06 -6.56 9.73
N ALA A 13 4.67 -7.82 9.93
CA ALA A 13 5.59 -8.95 9.95
C ALA A 13 6.20 -9.21 8.56
N LYS A 14 7.54 -9.32 8.50
CA LYS A 14 8.29 -9.69 7.28
C LYS A 14 7.83 -11.03 6.67
N GLY A 15 7.19 -11.89 7.47
CA GLY A 15 6.53 -13.11 7.00
C GLY A 15 5.41 -12.88 5.97
N LEU A 16 4.87 -11.65 5.85
CA LEU A 16 3.92 -11.27 4.80
C LEU A 16 4.49 -11.48 3.39
N LEU A 17 5.82 -11.36 3.21
CA LEU A 17 6.46 -11.60 1.93
C LEU A 17 6.22 -13.02 1.39
N ASN A 18 6.07 -14.00 2.28
CA ASN A 18 5.77 -15.38 1.90
C ASN A 18 4.33 -15.54 1.38
N CYS A 19 3.44 -14.59 1.69
CA CYS A 19 2.06 -14.59 1.23
C CYS A 19 1.88 -13.88 -0.12
N LEU A 20 2.93 -13.28 -0.69
CA LEU A 20 2.83 -12.58 -1.97
C LEU A 20 2.55 -13.54 -3.14
N GLU A 21 3.05 -14.78 -3.05
CA GLU A 21 2.78 -15.85 -4.02
C GLU A 21 1.30 -16.25 -4.07
N ASP A 22 0.52 -15.97 -3.02
CA ASP A 22 -0.93 -16.19 -2.99
C ASP A 22 -1.72 -15.06 -3.67
N HIS A 23 -1.03 -14.10 -4.29
CA HIS A 23 -1.60 -12.96 -5.01
C HIS A 23 -2.59 -12.13 -4.19
N PRO A 24 -2.15 -11.49 -3.09
CA PRO A 24 -3.02 -10.61 -2.33
C PRO A 24 -3.49 -9.45 -3.21
N TYR A 25 -4.78 -9.12 -3.08
CA TYR A 25 -5.41 -8.04 -3.83
C TYR A 25 -4.84 -6.66 -3.49
N LEU A 26 -4.42 -6.49 -2.22
CA LEU A 26 -3.80 -5.27 -1.70
C LEU A 26 -2.93 -5.58 -0.49
N ILE A 27 -1.74 -4.99 -0.44
CA ILE A 27 -0.92 -4.90 0.78
C ILE A 27 -0.74 -3.43 1.19
N LYS A 28 -0.65 -3.15 2.50
CA LYS A 28 -0.47 -1.78 3.01
C LYS A 28 0.72 -1.61 3.98
N PRO A 29 1.98 -1.72 3.53
CA PRO A 29 3.11 -1.39 4.38
C PRO A 29 3.21 0.11 4.70
N SER A 30 3.92 0.44 5.77
CA SER A 30 4.62 1.72 5.92
C SER A 30 5.92 1.75 5.12
N ASP A 31 6.47 2.93 4.89
CA ASP A 31 7.81 3.07 4.30
C ASP A 31 8.91 2.45 5.19
N GLU A 32 8.76 2.48 6.51
CA GLU A 32 9.69 1.79 7.41
C GLU A 32 9.60 0.26 7.27
N GLU A 33 8.39 -0.31 7.23
CA GLU A 33 8.20 -1.75 7.03
C GLU A 33 8.73 -2.20 5.67
N LEU A 34 8.46 -1.45 4.61
CA LEU A 34 8.95 -1.74 3.27
C LEU A 34 10.48 -1.77 3.23
N ALA A 35 11.15 -0.83 3.89
CA ALA A 35 12.61 -0.81 4.00
C ALA A 35 13.14 -2.08 4.71
N VAL A 36 12.53 -2.44 5.85
CA VAL A 36 12.91 -3.65 6.60
C VAL A 36 12.67 -4.94 5.81
N TRP A 37 11.60 -5.00 5.03
CA TRP A 37 11.27 -6.16 4.22
C TRP A 37 12.26 -6.39 3.09
N LEU A 38 12.76 -5.31 2.49
CA LEU A 38 13.72 -5.34 1.37
C LEU A 38 15.18 -5.17 1.80
N ASP A 39 15.44 -5.13 3.12
CA ASP A 39 16.78 -4.94 3.69
C ASP A 39 17.47 -3.65 3.20
N LEU A 40 16.68 -2.56 3.10
CA LEU A 40 17.09 -1.21 2.70
C LEU A 40 17.11 -0.25 3.91
N ASP A 41 17.72 0.93 3.74
CA ASP A 41 17.55 2.03 4.69
C ASP A 41 16.32 2.86 4.32
N SER A 42 15.41 3.08 5.27
CA SER A 42 14.25 3.97 5.11
C SER A 42 14.60 5.38 4.61
N ALA A 43 15.82 5.87 4.90
CA ALA A 43 16.33 7.14 4.39
C ALA A 43 16.47 7.16 2.85
N GLU A 44 16.63 6.01 2.19
CA GLU A 44 16.65 5.92 0.73
C GLU A 44 15.32 6.35 0.12
N PHE A 45 14.21 6.20 0.85
CA PHE A 45 12.88 6.64 0.41
C PHE A 45 12.66 8.16 0.52
N GLN A 46 13.71 8.94 0.82
CA GLN A 46 13.71 10.36 0.50
C GLN A 46 13.66 10.60 -1.01
N ASP A 47 14.24 9.68 -1.80
CA ASP A 47 14.04 9.62 -3.23
C ASP A 47 12.74 8.85 -3.53
N GLU A 48 11.78 9.54 -4.14
CA GLU A 48 10.48 8.96 -4.47
C GLU A 48 10.61 7.84 -5.51
N GLN A 49 11.60 7.91 -6.41
CA GLN A 49 11.84 6.86 -7.38
C GLN A 49 12.28 5.57 -6.69
N ARG A 50 13.14 5.67 -5.66
CA ARG A 50 13.55 4.49 -4.86
C ARG A 50 12.38 3.83 -4.15
N LEU A 51 11.43 4.63 -3.67
CA LEU A 51 10.22 4.09 -3.05
C LEU A 51 9.32 3.38 -4.07
N ILE A 52 9.18 3.95 -5.28
CA ILE A 52 8.42 3.34 -6.37
C ILE A 52 9.06 2.01 -6.77
N ASP A 53 10.38 1.99 -7.04
CA ASP A 53 11.12 0.79 -7.41
C ASP A 53 10.98 -0.32 -6.34
N ALA A 54 11.01 0.06 -5.06
CA ALA A 54 10.81 -0.86 -3.94
C ALA A 54 9.39 -1.44 -3.90
N ALA A 55 8.37 -0.63 -4.16
CA ALA A 55 6.99 -1.11 -4.25
C ALA A 55 6.81 -2.02 -5.47
N GLU A 56 7.32 -1.64 -6.64
CA GLU A 56 7.22 -2.45 -7.87
C GLU A 56 7.81 -3.86 -7.69
N GLN A 57 8.90 -4.00 -6.93
CA GLN A 57 9.45 -5.32 -6.57
C GLN A 57 8.44 -6.23 -5.83
N LEU A 58 7.52 -5.67 -5.04
CA LEU A 58 6.49 -6.46 -4.37
C LEU A 58 5.32 -6.80 -5.30
N LEU A 59 5.06 -5.99 -6.34
CA LEU A 59 4.13 -6.34 -7.42
C LEU A 59 4.67 -7.54 -8.21
N GLU A 60 5.96 -7.50 -8.56
CA GLU A 60 6.64 -8.62 -9.25
C GLU A 60 6.62 -9.92 -8.43
N LYS A 61 6.63 -9.81 -7.10
CA LYS A 61 6.53 -10.96 -6.17
C LYS A 61 5.09 -11.49 -6.01
N GLY A 62 4.09 -10.78 -6.53
CA GLY A 62 2.73 -11.30 -6.69
C GLY A 62 1.62 -10.44 -6.12
N ALA A 63 1.89 -9.37 -5.35
CA ALA A 63 0.84 -8.44 -4.93
C ALA A 63 0.18 -7.77 -6.14
N GLU A 64 -1.14 -7.62 -6.14
CA GLU A 64 -1.82 -6.89 -7.22
C GLU A 64 -1.76 -5.37 -7.03
N ARG A 65 -1.75 -4.92 -5.77
CA ARG A 65 -1.77 -3.50 -5.39
C ARG A 65 -0.98 -3.28 -4.12
N ILE A 66 -0.36 -2.12 -4.04
CA ILE A 66 0.44 -1.71 -2.89
C ILE A 66 0.02 -0.31 -2.49
N LEU A 67 -0.21 -0.11 -1.21
CA LEU A 67 -0.53 1.18 -0.63
C LEU A 67 0.47 1.47 0.48
N VAL A 68 1.50 2.27 0.18
CA VAL A 68 2.52 2.63 1.16
C VAL A 68 2.08 3.87 1.93
N SER A 69 1.98 3.77 3.25
CA SER A 69 1.80 4.94 4.13
C SER A 69 3.15 5.54 4.54
N ARG A 70 3.27 6.87 4.49
CA ARG A 70 4.54 7.60 4.74
C ARG A 70 4.37 8.72 5.77
N GLY A 71 3.43 8.53 6.71
CA GLY A 71 3.05 9.53 7.71
C GLY A 71 2.72 10.90 7.09
N GLU A 72 3.43 11.93 7.53
CA GLU A 72 3.28 13.32 7.06
C GLU A 72 3.64 13.54 5.59
N ARG A 73 4.38 12.62 4.96
CA ARG A 73 4.71 12.66 3.53
C ARG A 73 3.55 12.16 2.67
N GLY A 74 2.48 11.64 3.28
CA GLY A 74 1.30 11.13 2.60
C GLY A 74 1.43 9.66 2.22
N THR A 75 1.08 9.31 0.98
CA THR A 75 0.97 7.90 0.55
C THR A 75 1.40 7.69 -0.90
N LEU A 76 1.94 6.51 -1.17
CA LEU A 76 2.16 5.98 -2.51
C LEU A 76 1.16 4.85 -2.77
N TYR A 77 0.54 4.85 -3.94
CA TYR A 77 -0.22 3.72 -4.45
C TYR A 77 0.42 3.21 -5.74
N VAL A 78 0.55 1.89 -5.87
CA VAL A 78 1.10 1.23 -7.06
C VAL A 78 0.23 0.04 -7.45
N ASP A 79 -0.09 -0.06 -8.74
CA ASP A 79 -0.65 -1.26 -9.39
C ASP A 79 -0.03 -1.45 -10.79
N ASP A 80 -0.52 -2.41 -11.56
CA ASP A 80 -0.04 -2.75 -12.89
C ASP A 80 -0.18 -1.62 -13.93
N GLN A 81 -0.98 -0.59 -13.63
CA GLN A 81 -1.32 0.47 -14.56
C GLN A 81 -0.97 1.87 -14.04
N HIS A 82 -0.79 2.03 -12.74
CA HIS A 82 -0.72 3.33 -12.09
C HIS A 82 0.33 3.37 -11.00
N VAL A 83 1.03 4.51 -10.97
CA VAL A 83 1.82 4.98 -9.84
C VAL A 83 1.21 6.31 -9.41
N LEU A 84 0.65 6.37 -8.19
CA LEU A 84 -0.02 7.57 -7.68
C LEU A 84 0.59 8.00 -6.36
N LEU A 85 1.02 9.25 -6.31
CA LEU A 85 1.53 9.88 -5.11
C LEU A 85 0.52 10.87 -4.55
N ALA A 86 0.18 10.73 -3.27
CA ALA A 86 -0.66 11.65 -2.54
C ALA A 86 0.14 12.28 -1.39
N THR A 87 0.02 13.59 -1.21
CA THR A 87 0.58 14.29 -0.04
C THR A 87 -0.43 14.29 1.11
N ALA A 88 0.07 14.28 2.35
CA ALA A 88 -0.81 14.43 3.50
C ALA A 88 -1.42 15.84 3.52
N PRO A 89 -2.69 16.00 3.97
CA PRO A 89 -3.29 17.31 4.12
C PRO A 89 -2.48 18.15 5.11
N LYS A 90 -2.13 19.39 4.72
CA LYS A 90 -1.40 20.33 5.59
C LYS A 90 -2.38 20.93 6.61
N GLY A 91 -2.22 20.58 7.88
CA GLY A 91 -2.98 21.09 9.02
C GLY A 91 -2.42 20.54 10.34
N ASP A 92 -2.88 21.05 11.49
CA ASP A 92 -2.43 20.55 12.79
C ASP A 92 -2.80 19.06 12.92
N VAL A 93 -1.78 18.20 12.92
CA VAL A 93 -1.95 16.76 13.10
C VAL A 93 -2.30 16.52 14.56
N VAL A 94 -3.61 16.48 14.86
CA VAL A 94 -4.11 16.31 16.24
C VAL A 94 -3.97 14.86 16.70
N ASN A 95 -3.97 13.88 15.78
CA ASN A 95 -3.78 12.45 16.06
C ASN A 95 -3.37 11.66 14.81
N THR A 96 -2.36 10.80 14.90
CA THR A 96 -1.93 9.88 13.83
C THR A 96 -2.46 8.45 14.02
N ALA A 97 -3.01 8.13 15.19
CA ALA A 97 -3.66 6.84 15.42
C ALA A 97 -4.85 6.68 14.46
N CYS A 98 -4.97 5.51 13.82
CA CYS A 98 -6.00 5.16 12.83
C CYS A 98 -5.92 5.87 11.46
N ALA A 99 -4.88 6.66 11.18
CA ALA A 99 -4.69 7.25 9.85
C ALA A 99 -4.48 6.17 8.77
N GLY A 100 -3.73 5.12 9.10
CA GLY A 100 -3.51 3.96 8.22
C GLY A 100 -4.80 3.17 7.94
N ASP A 101 -5.58 2.88 8.98
CA ASP A 101 -6.88 2.18 8.85
C ASP A 101 -7.89 3.01 8.03
N THR A 102 -7.90 4.34 8.25
CA THR A 102 -8.76 5.26 7.50
C THR A 102 -8.38 5.30 6.02
N LEU A 103 -7.08 5.34 5.71
CA LEU A 103 -6.57 5.27 4.35
C LEU A 103 -6.99 3.96 3.67
N LEU A 104 -6.77 2.83 4.34
CA LEU A 104 -7.16 1.50 3.85
C LEU A 104 -8.67 1.42 3.61
N GLY A 105 -9.47 1.80 4.61
CA GLY A 105 -10.92 1.78 4.55
C GLY A 105 -11.48 2.69 3.45
N THR A 106 -10.90 3.90 3.29
CA THR A 106 -11.31 4.84 2.23
C THR A 106 -10.98 4.31 0.84
N PHE A 107 -9.80 3.71 0.67
CA PHE A 107 -9.40 3.10 -0.59
C PHE A 107 -10.32 1.94 -0.97
N VAL A 108 -10.55 1.00 -0.05
CA VAL A 108 -11.43 -0.16 -0.27
C VAL A 108 -12.88 0.29 -0.50
N GLY A 109 -13.39 1.23 0.29
CA GLY A 109 -14.73 1.79 0.11
C GLY A 109 -14.91 2.44 -1.26
N SER A 110 -13.93 3.20 -1.72
CA SER A 110 -13.94 3.83 -3.05
C SER A 110 -13.90 2.82 -4.19
N LEU A 111 -13.11 1.74 -4.06
CA LEU A 111 -13.07 0.65 -5.02
C LEU A 111 -14.42 -0.08 -5.11
N LEU A 112 -15.04 -0.38 -3.97
CA LEU A 112 -16.35 -1.05 -3.91
C LEU A 112 -17.45 -0.17 -4.52
N CYS A 113 -17.44 1.13 -4.26
CA CYS A 113 -18.36 2.08 -4.89
C CYS A 113 -18.17 2.15 -6.40
N LYS A 114 -16.92 2.28 -6.91
CA LYS A 114 -16.66 2.26 -8.36
C LYS A 114 -17.10 0.95 -9.03
N SER A 115 -16.93 -0.18 -8.35
CA SER A 115 -17.41 -1.47 -8.85
C SER A 115 -18.94 -1.51 -8.98
N ARG A 116 -19.69 -0.75 -8.16
CA ARG A 116 -21.15 -0.66 -8.23
C ARG A 116 -21.67 0.24 -9.35
N TYR A 117 -20.84 1.13 -9.88
CA TYR A 117 -21.19 2.01 -11.01
C TYR A 117 -20.79 1.45 -12.39
N LYS A 118 -20.20 0.25 -12.45
CA LYS A 118 -20.01 -0.53 -13.70
C LYS A 118 -21.25 -1.34 -14.11
N THR A 119 -22.43 -0.95 -13.65
CA THR A 119 -23.71 -1.51 -14.11
C THR A 119 -24.39 -0.48 -15.03
N HIS A 120 -24.60 -0.92 -16.27
CA HIS A 120 -25.19 -0.27 -17.45
C HIS A 120 -24.22 0.31 -18.47
#